data_AF-A0A5B8JHK6-F1
#
_entry.id   AF-A0A5B8JHK6-F1
#
_cell.length_a   1.000
_cell.length_b   1.000
_cell.length_c   1.000
_cell.angle_alpha   90.00
_cell.angle_beta   90.00
_cell.angle_gamma   90.00
#
_symmetry.space_group_name_H-M   'P 1'
#
loop_
_entity.id
_entity.type
_entity.pdbx_description
1 polymer ?
#
loop_
_entity_poly.entity_id
_entity_poly.type
_entity_poly.pdbx_seq_one_letter_code
_entity_poly.pdbx_strand_id
1 'polypeptide(L)'
;MFLRKKITLTLFSVASILSLLSLSSSCDKKINNTEVMNISLISPWMEDEDKPEKIRFELENKLQEIIGEKIKIKVTYASDDYLVNLQNISKGVIDLAFVSHSSYENYINQDTTKANKIKPIIQTLTKSFKYDNEKFSYVDGTENDKIITSAKLQSDLFNQKKYSQWNYSWNGSIYEHFYDDKLVDFQRGIIWISGTDEVRNEIVNAWNNKDWNKFRSFGIVHGSADSGSKYLLPERLLKQHFNLENNSFVSLAYEITNYSNYFLNGKTKDMLKNNSFHICFDNEGSYSWTKNTIDNISKYTPMENEKMEILALTDPLQYNIAVVNSKKVNEEIQKIITDAFVQLYSSGSDNWGPTVGFYGYTKYEQ
;
A
#
# COMPACT_ATOMS: atom_id res chain seq x y z
N MET A 1 31.08 60.36 32.17
CA MET A 1 30.77 59.14 32.93
C MET A 1 31.32 57.95 32.16
N PHE A 2 32.41 57.39 32.69
CA PHE A 2 33.12 56.14 32.37
C PHE A 2 32.26 55.06 31.66
N LEU A 3 32.72 54.29 30.67
CA LEU A 3 33.88 53.40 30.67
C LEU A 3 34.43 53.12 29.24
N ARG A 4 35.76 53.11 29.11
CA ARG A 4 36.55 52.38 28.09
C ARG A 4 36.80 50.94 28.56
N LYS A 5 36.86 49.97 27.63
CA LYS A 5 37.74 48.78 27.69
C LYS A 5 37.85 48.18 26.27
N LYS A 6 38.95 48.47 25.55
CA LYS A 6 40.15 47.62 25.38
C LYS A 6 39.82 46.23 24.82
N ILE A 7 39.93 46.12 23.50
CA ILE A 7 40.08 44.86 22.77
C ILE A 7 41.57 44.53 22.80
N THR A 8 41.91 43.44 23.49
CA THR A 8 43.28 42.91 23.54
C THR A 8 43.32 41.66 22.65
N LEU A 9 44.11 41.75 21.58
CA LEU A 9 44.56 40.63 20.77
C LEU A 9 45.19 39.57 21.68
N THR A 10 44.74 38.33 21.56
CA THR A 10 45.46 37.16 22.07
C THR A 10 45.80 36.27 20.88
N LEU A 11 47.10 36.22 20.57
CA LEU A 11 47.72 35.12 19.84
C LEU A 11 47.54 33.84 20.64
N PHE A 12 47.08 32.77 20.01
CA PHE A 12 47.36 31.41 20.47
C PHE A 12 47.76 30.51 19.31
N SER A 13 49.04 30.15 19.39
CA SER A 13 49.74 28.95 18.94
C SER A 13 49.13 28.07 17.85
N VAL A 14 49.91 28.00 16.77
CA VAL A 14 50.10 26.85 15.89
C VAL A 14 50.13 25.54 16.69
N ALA A 15 49.17 24.66 16.43
CA ALA A 15 49.23 23.25 16.82
C ALA A 15 49.03 22.40 15.56
N SER A 16 50.15 21.88 15.07
CA SER A 16 50.37 20.64 14.32
C SER A 16 49.13 19.91 13.79
N ILE A 17 48.84 20.12 12.50
CA ILE A 17 47.98 19.26 11.70
C ILE A 17 48.80 18.04 11.30
N LEU A 18 48.63 16.95 12.04
CA LEU A 18 49.08 15.62 11.64
C LEU A 18 48.10 14.61 12.23
N SER A 19 47.77 13.59 11.43
CA SER A 19 46.82 12.48 11.67
C SER A 19 45.35 12.85 11.38
N LEU A 20 44.57 12.13 10.58
CA LEU A 20 44.76 10.90 9.82
C LEU A 20 44.01 11.05 8.50
N LEU A 21 44.63 10.59 7.41
CA LEU A 21 43.88 10.17 6.23
C LEU A 21 42.99 9.01 6.68
N SER A 22 41.72 9.27 6.92
CA SER A 22 40.70 8.23 6.95
C SER A 22 40.57 7.69 5.52
N LEU A 23 41.39 6.69 5.22
CA LEU A 23 41.13 5.75 4.15
C LEU A 23 39.74 5.19 4.41
N SER A 24 38.76 5.71 3.67
CA SER A 24 37.45 5.13 3.51
C SER A 24 37.61 3.85 2.73
N SER A 25 38.02 2.79 3.44
CA SER A 25 37.82 1.43 3.00
C SER A 25 36.32 1.18 2.94
N SER A 26 35.75 1.47 1.76
CA SER A 26 34.49 0.89 1.28
C SER A 26 34.71 -0.60 1.08
N CYS A 27 34.84 -1.34 2.19
CA CYS A 27 34.77 -2.78 2.17
C CYS A 27 33.31 -3.16 1.94
N ASP A 28 33.05 -3.70 0.76
CA ASP A 28 31.92 -4.57 0.46
C ASP A 28 31.96 -5.80 1.40
N LYS A 29 31.60 -5.60 2.67
CA LYS A 29 31.39 -6.71 3.59
C LYS A 29 30.06 -7.37 3.22
N LYS A 30 30.16 -8.43 2.41
CA LYS A 30 29.11 -9.42 2.24
C LYS A 30 28.85 -10.08 3.60
N ILE A 31 27.58 -10.23 3.96
CA ILE A 31 27.16 -10.95 5.16
C ILE A 31 27.80 -12.35 5.17
N ASN A 32 28.60 -12.62 6.20
CA ASN A 32 29.13 -13.95 6.55
C ASN A 32 28.29 -14.54 7.70
N ASN A 33 28.34 -15.87 7.89
CA ASN A 33 27.73 -16.55 9.05
C ASN A 33 28.06 -15.77 10.34
N THR A 34 27.03 -15.47 11.15
CA THR A 34 26.99 -14.67 12.41
C THR A 34 26.53 -13.20 12.32
N GLU A 35 26.38 -12.59 11.14
CA GLU A 35 25.85 -11.23 11.03
C GLU A 35 24.30 -11.16 11.21
N VAL A 36 23.82 -10.10 11.85
CA VAL A 36 22.40 -9.89 12.14
C VAL A 36 21.71 -9.31 10.90
N MET A 37 20.69 -10.00 10.41
CA MET A 37 19.79 -9.52 9.37
C MET A 37 18.64 -8.73 10.01
N ASN A 38 18.59 -7.43 9.71
CA ASN A 38 17.59 -6.52 10.22
C ASN A 38 16.40 -6.50 9.26
N ILE A 39 15.27 -7.06 9.71
CA ILE A 39 14.03 -7.16 8.95
C ILE A 39 13.07 -6.08 9.45
N SER A 40 12.59 -5.26 8.53
CA SER A 40 11.57 -4.25 8.80
C SER A 40 10.22 -4.71 8.28
N LEU A 41 9.24 -4.82 9.17
CA LEU A 41 7.89 -5.28 8.85
C LEU A 41 6.86 -4.19 9.08
N ILE A 42 5.75 -4.29 8.37
CA ILE A 42 4.52 -3.53 8.64
C ILE A 42 4.00 -3.96 10.01
N SER A 43 3.59 -2.99 10.83
CA SER A 43 2.95 -3.29 12.12
C SER A 43 1.60 -3.97 11.89
N PRO A 44 1.26 -5.04 12.62
CA PRO A 44 -0.06 -5.69 12.55
C PRO A 44 -1.22 -4.68 12.64
N TRP A 45 -2.24 -4.86 11.80
CA TRP A 45 -3.45 -4.02 11.84
C TRP A 45 -4.39 -4.48 12.94
N MET A 46 -4.10 -4.08 14.17
CA MET A 46 -4.79 -4.57 15.36
C MET A 46 -5.10 -3.44 16.35
N GLU A 47 -6.20 -3.58 17.07
CA GLU A 47 -6.63 -2.60 18.10
C GLU A 47 -5.88 -2.75 19.43
N ASP A 48 -5.20 -3.88 19.65
CA ASP A 48 -4.51 -4.21 20.89
C ASP A 48 -3.04 -3.80 20.80
N GLU A 49 -2.60 -2.86 21.65
CA GLU A 49 -1.26 -2.26 21.60
C GLU A 49 -0.14 -3.23 21.99
N ASP A 50 -0.42 -4.27 22.80
CA ASP A 50 0.60 -5.20 23.29
C ASP A 50 0.79 -6.41 22.36
N LYS A 51 -0.23 -6.76 21.56
CA LYS A 51 -0.18 -7.90 20.64
C LYS A 51 0.89 -7.80 19.54
N PRO A 52 1.15 -6.63 18.91
CA PRO A 52 2.18 -6.49 17.90
C PRO A 52 3.55 -7.01 18.37
N GLU A 53 4.02 -6.61 19.55
CA GLU A 53 5.34 -7.04 20.04
C GLU A 53 5.38 -8.55 20.30
N LYS A 54 4.31 -9.13 20.84
CA LYS A 54 4.22 -10.59 20.99
C LYS A 54 4.33 -11.32 19.64
N ILE A 55 3.60 -10.87 18.62
CA ILE A 55 3.67 -11.41 17.26
C ILE A 55 5.10 -11.28 16.72
N ARG A 56 5.75 -10.14 16.96
CA ARG A 56 7.12 -9.87 16.54
C ARG A 56 8.10 -10.90 17.10
N PHE A 57 8.06 -11.13 18.41
CA PHE A 57 8.92 -12.10 19.09
C PHE A 57 8.67 -13.54 18.61
N GLU A 58 7.39 -13.93 18.47
CA GLU A 58 7.02 -15.26 17.98
C GLU A 58 7.50 -15.49 16.54
N LEU A 59 7.30 -14.49 15.65
CA LEU A 59 7.78 -14.54 14.27
C LEU A 59 9.31 -14.63 14.19
N GLU A 60 10.02 -13.78 14.95
CA GLU A 60 11.49 -13.78 14.99
C GLU A 60 12.03 -15.15 15.43
N ASN A 61 11.45 -15.73 16.49
CA ASN A 61 11.83 -17.06 16.96
C ASN A 61 11.55 -18.15 15.92
N LYS A 62 10.39 -18.09 15.23
CA LYS A 62 10.03 -19.08 14.21
C LYS A 62 10.90 -18.98 12.96
N LEU A 63 11.21 -17.77 12.51
CA LEU A 63 12.21 -17.55 11.46
C LEU A 63 13.58 -18.10 11.88
N GLN A 64 14.01 -17.82 13.10
CA GLN A 64 15.29 -18.30 13.62
C GLN A 64 15.36 -19.83 13.72
N GLU A 65 14.25 -20.49 14.11
CA GLU A 65 14.12 -21.95 14.14
C GLU A 65 14.27 -22.57 12.74
N ILE A 66 13.62 -21.99 11.73
CA ILE A 66 13.68 -22.47 10.34
C ILE A 66 15.07 -22.23 9.72
N ILE A 67 15.64 -21.06 9.96
CA ILE A 67 16.92 -20.64 9.36
C ILE A 67 18.11 -21.32 10.04
N GLY A 68 17.99 -21.65 11.33
CA GLY A 68 19.07 -22.19 12.15
C GLY A 68 20.20 -21.17 12.38
N GLU A 69 21.41 -21.65 12.64
CA GLU A 69 22.56 -20.79 12.99
C GLU A 69 23.19 -20.03 11.81
N LYS A 70 22.63 -20.17 10.60
CA LYS A 70 23.17 -19.54 9.38
C LYS A 70 23.17 -18.01 9.47
N ILE A 71 22.13 -17.43 10.08
CA ILE A 71 21.94 -15.98 10.20
C ILE A 71 21.20 -15.69 11.51
N LYS A 72 21.52 -14.57 12.15
CA LYS A 72 20.72 -14.04 13.27
C LYS A 72 19.63 -13.12 12.73
N ILE A 73 18.38 -13.34 13.12
CA ILE A 73 17.26 -12.50 12.70
C ILE A 73 16.95 -11.47 13.78
N LYS A 74 16.73 -10.22 13.36
CA LYS A 74 16.13 -9.18 14.20
C LYS A 74 14.99 -8.54 13.44
N VAL A 75 13.80 -8.62 14.00
CA VAL A 75 12.60 -8.02 13.43
C VAL A 75 12.30 -6.71 14.15
N THR A 76 11.99 -5.66 13.40
CA THR A 76 11.46 -4.40 13.91
C THR A 76 10.25 -3.99 13.08
N TYR A 77 9.23 -3.42 13.72
CA TYR A 77 8.17 -2.75 12.97
C TYR A 77 8.62 -1.37 12.51
N ALA A 78 8.21 -0.99 11.30
CA ALA A 78 8.37 0.35 10.77
C ALA A 78 7.00 0.94 10.42
N SER A 79 6.99 2.25 10.16
CA SER A 79 5.82 2.92 9.58
C SER A 79 5.49 2.32 8.21
N ASP A 80 4.22 2.39 7.83
CA ASP A 80 3.68 2.02 6.51
C ASP A 80 4.18 2.93 5.35
N ASP A 81 5.22 3.73 5.60
CA ASP A 81 5.91 4.53 4.59
C ASP A 81 6.93 3.67 3.83
N TYR A 82 6.48 3.14 2.70
CA TYR A 82 7.30 2.32 1.82
C TYR A 82 8.53 3.05 1.28
N LEU A 83 8.48 4.37 1.10
CA LEU A 83 9.61 5.14 0.61
C LEU A 83 10.73 5.22 1.65
N VAL A 84 10.37 5.44 2.93
CA VAL A 84 11.34 5.41 4.03
C VAL A 84 12.01 4.04 4.13
N ASN A 85 11.24 2.95 3.99
CA ASN A 85 11.80 1.60 3.99
C ASN A 85 12.78 1.37 2.83
N LEU A 86 12.43 1.77 1.60
CA LEU A 86 13.32 1.69 0.44
C LEU A 86 14.61 2.51 0.63
N GLN A 87 14.52 3.71 1.21
CA GLN A 87 15.67 4.53 1.53
C GLN A 87 16.58 3.88 2.59
N ASN A 88 16.00 3.27 3.62
CA ASN A 88 16.74 2.58 4.68
C ASN A 88 17.44 1.32 4.16
N ILE A 89 16.81 0.57 3.25
CA ILE A 89 17.45 -0.54 2.54
C ILE A 89 18.64 -0.04 1.73
N SER A 90 18.46 1.03 0.92
CA SER A 90 19.55 1.58 0.11
C SER A 90 20.73 2.07 0.95
N LYS A 91 20.49 2.55 2.18
CA LYS A 91 21.52 3.00 3.13
C LYS A 91 22.17 1.85 3.92
N GLY A 92 21.62 0.64 3.84
CA GLY A 92 22.10 -0.53 4.60
C GLY A 92 21.72 -0.53 6.08
N VAL A 93 20.74 0.30 6.47
CA VAL A 93 20.20 0.37 7.84
C VAL A 93 19.31 -0.83 8.13
N ILE A 94 18.52 -1.24 7.14
CA ILE A 94 17.71 -2.46 7.16
C ILE A 94 18.11 -3.34 5.97
N ASP A 95 17.94 -4.64 6.14
CA ASP A 95 18.41 -5.65 5.18
C ASP A 95 17.28 -6.18 4.31
N LEU A 96 16.06 -6.21 4.85
CA LEU A 96 14.84 -6.64 4.18
C LEU A 96 13.65 -5.81 4.63
N ALA A 97 12.75 -5.47 3.70
CA ALA A 97 11.43 -4.95 4.01
C ALA A 97 10.40 -5.37 2.98
N PHE A 98 9.13 -5.42 3.38
CA PHE A 98 7.99 -5.56 2.48
C PHE A 98 7.50 -4.17 2.05
N VAL A 99 7.39 -3.95 0.75
CA VAL A 99 7.00 -2.66 0.16
C VAL A 99 5.96 -2.87 -0.92
N SER A 100 5.17 -1.83 -1.22
CA SER A 100 4.30 -1.90 -2.40
C SER A 100 5.15 -2.00 -3.68
N HIS A 101 4.67 -2.78 -4.65
CA HIS A 101 5.35 -2.94 -5.94
C HIS A 101 5.53 -1.59 -6.66
N SER A 102 4.48 -0.76 -6.67
CA SER A 102 4.54 0.59 -7.25
C SER A 102 5.58 1.50 -6.59
N SER A 103 5.72 1.45 -5.25
CA SER A 103 6.73 2.26 -4.56
C SER A 103 8.14 1.81 -4.93
N TYR A 104 8.37 0.50 -5.07
CA TYR A 104 9.64 -0.05 -5.53
C TYR A 104 9.99 0.44 -6.94
N GLU A 105 9.09 0.23 -7.91
CA GLU A 105 9.28 0.66 -9.31
C GLU A 105 9.56 2.16 -9.40
N ASN A 106 8.75 2.99 -8.74
CA ASN A 106 8.94 4.43 -8.71
C ASN A 106 10.30 4.83 -8.11
N TYR A 107 10.76 4.11 -7.09
CA TYR A 107 12.03 4.41 -6.44
C TYR A 107 13.24 4.04 -7.30
N ILE A 108 13.24 2.86 -7.93
CA ILE A 108 14.38 2.39 -8.75
C ILE A 108 14.47 3.13 -10.09
N ASN A 109 13.33 3.56 -10.66
CA ASN A 109 13.30 4.26 -11.94
C ASN A 109 13.78 5.72 -11.85
N GLN A 110 13.90 6.28 -10.64
CA GLN A 110 14.51 7.60 -10.44
C GLN A 110 16.02 7.62 -10.69
N ASP A 111 16.71 6.49 -10.43
CA ASP A 111 18.16 6.39 -10.58
C ASP A 111 18.60 4.92 -10.70
N THR A 112 19.22 4.58 -11.82
CA THR A 112 19.78 3.25 -12.12
C THR A 112 20.73 2.71 -11.03
N THR A 113 21.40 3.56 -10.25
CA THR A 113 22.25 3.10 -9.14
C THR A 113 21.46 2.48 -7.98
N LYS A 114 20.17 2.84 -7.84
CA LYS A 114 19.24 2.27 -6.85
C LYS A 114 18.80 0.86 -7.25
N ALA A 115 18.52 0.63 -8.54
CA ALA A 115 18.16 -0.67 -9.08
C ALA A 115 19.23 -1.75 -8.78
N ASN A 116 20.51 -1.35 -8.81
CA ASN A 116 21.63 -2.25 -8.50
C ASN A 116 21.79 -2.57 -7.00
N LYS A 117 21.16 -1.81 -6.11
CA LYS A 117 21.27 -1.96 -4.65
C LYS A 117 20.07 -2.64 -4.01
N ILE A 118 18.90 -2.58 -4.64
CA ILE A 118 17.66 -3.10 -4.08
C ILE A 118 17.09 -4.15 -5.04
N LYS A 119 16.99 -5.39 -4.56
CA LYS A 119 16.51 -6.52 -5.35
C LYS A 119 15.26 -7.14 -4.71
N PRO A 120 14.18 -7.39 -5.46
CA PRO A 120 13.03 -8.15 -4.98
C PRO A 120 13.37 -9.63 -4.89
N ILE A 121 12.89 -10.28 -3.84
CA ILE A 121 13.17 -11.72 -3.59
C ILE A 121 11.91 -12.53 -3.29
N ILE A 122 10.86 -11.91 -2.72
CA ILE A 122 9.60 -12.57 -2.39
C ILE A 122 8.45 -11.78 -2.99
N GLN A 123 7.51 -12.48 -3.63
CA GLN A 123 6.17 -11.98 -3.93
C GLN A 123 5.23 -12.41 -2.80
N THR A 124 4.51 -11.45 -2.20
CA THR A 124 3.43 -11.78 -1.25
C THR A 124 2.18 -12.16 -2.01
N LEU A 125 1.38 -13.05 -1.42
CA LEU A 125 0.09 -13.46 -1.92
C LEU A 125 -0.99 -13.03 -0.92
N THR A 126 -2.20 -12.78 -1.41
CA THR A 126 -3.37 -12.49 -0.59
C THR A 126 -4.53 -13.41 -0.96
N LYS A 127 -5.52 -13.54 -0.07
CA LYS A 127 -6.76 -14.24 -0.41
C LYS A 127 -7.49 -13.45 -1.49
N SER A 128 -7.87 -14.13 -2.56
CA SER A 128 -8.71 -13.53 -3.58
C SER A 128 -10.08 -13.17 -3.03
N PHE A 129 -10.71 -12.18 -3.64
CA PHE A 129 -12.11 -11.91 -3.41
C PHE A 129 -12.97 -12.88 -4.22
N LYS A 130 -14.18 -13.18 -3.72
CA LYS A 130 -15.15 -14.06 -4.43
C LYS A 130 -15.53 -13.55 -5.83
N TYR A 131 -15.36 -12.26 -6.08
CA TYR A 131 -15.70 -11.56 -7.33
C TYR A 131 -14.47 -11.15 -8.16
N ASP A 132 -13.26 -11.37 -7.64
CA ASP A 132 -12.00 -11.03 -8.30
C ASP A 132 -10.89 -12.01 -7.92
N ASN A 133 -10.75 -13.05 -8.76
CA ASN A 133 -9.81 -14.16 -8.54
C ASN A 133 -8.89 -14.40 -9.73
N GLU A 134 -8.92 -13.52 -10.74
CA GLU A 134 -8.15 -13.58 -11.97
C GLU A 134 -7.70 -12.18 -12.39
N LYS A 135 -6.51 -12.05 -12.99
CA LYS A 135 -6.08 -10.79 -13.58
C LYS A 135 -6.89 -10.49 -14.84
N PHE A 136 -7.40 -9.26 -14.92
CA PHE A 136 -8.06 -8.69 -16.09
C PHE A 136 -7.86 -7.18 -16.09
N SER A 137 -7.90 -6.57 -17.26
CA SER A 137 -7.68 -5.13 -17.44
C SER A 137 -8.92 -4.46 -18.02
N TYR A 138 -8.96 -3.14 -17.87
CA TYR A 138 -9.93 -2.29 -18.56
C TYR A 138 -9.91 -2.53 -20.07
N VAL A 139 -11.08 -2.54 -20.69
CA VAL A 139 -11.27 -2.67 -22.14
C VAL A 139 -11.97 -1.44 -22.69
N ASP A 140 -13.19 -1.16 -22.21
CA ASP A 140 -14.05 -0.10 -22.75
C ASP A 140 -14.97 0.56 -21.72
N GLY A 141 -15.04 0.03 -20.50
CA GLY A 141 -15.86 0.55 -19.41
C GLY A 141 -17.36 0.39 -19.62
N THR A 142 -17.79 -0.46 -20.56
CA THR A 142 -19.20 -0.81 -20.77
C THR A 142 -19.68 -1.82 -19.74
N GLU A 143 -20.98 -2.10 -19.72
CA GLU A 143 -21.58 -3.12 -18.83
C GLU A 143 -21.00 -4.54 -19.01
N ASN A 144 -20.33 -4.81 -20.13
CA ASN A 144 -19.69 -6.09 -20.42
C ASN A 144 -18.18 -6.10 -20.07
N ASP A 145 -17.60 -4.95 -19.71
CA ASP A 145 -16.21 -4.88 -19.26
C ASP A 145 -16.07 -5.61 -17.93
N LYS A 146 -15.05 -6.47 -17.80
CA LYS A 146 -14.84 -7.28 -16.60
C LYS A 146 -14.64 -6.40 -15.36
N ILE A 147 -14.06 -5.20 -15.51
CA ILE A 147 -13.91 -4.26 -14.39
C ILE A 147 -15.26 -3.69 -13.89
N ILE A 148 -16.28 -3.65 -14.75
CA ILE A 148 -17.64 -3.20 -14.40
C ILE A 148 -18.46 -4.38 -13.87
N THR A 149 -18.40 -5.54 -14.52
CA THR A 149 -19.14 -6.73 -14.06
C THR A 149 -18.67 -7.20 -12.69
N SER A 150 -17.36 -7.19 -12.41
CA SER A 150 -16.84 -7.55 -11.09
C SER A 150 -17.18 -6.51 -10.03
N ALA A 151 -17.16 -5.22 -10.37
CA ALA A 151 -17.61 -4.14 -9.47
C ALA A 151 -19.09 -4.29 -9.08
N LYS A 152 -19.95 -4.70 -10.03
CA LYS A 152 -21.36 -5.00 -9.76
C LYS A 152 -21.52 -6.18 -8.82
N LEU A 153 -20.84 -7.30 -9.07
CA LEU A 153 -20.86 -8.48 -8.19
C LEU A 153 -20.39 -8.13 -6.76
N GLN A 154 -19.33 -7.33 -6.66
CA GLN A 154 -18.82 -6.83 -5.40
C GLN A 154 -19.85 -5.94 -4.69
N SER A 155 -20.48 -5.01 -5.41
CA SER A 155 -21.51 -4.12 -4.89
C SER A 155 -22.72 -4.87 -4.37
N ASP A 156 -23.17 -5.89 -5.10
CA ASP A 156 -24.29 -6.73 -4.71
C ASP A 156 -23.96 -7.50 -3.42
N LEU A 157 -22.76 -8.07 -3.33
CA LEU A 157 -22.30 -8.78 -2.13
C LEU A 157 -22.18 -7.84 -0.92
N PHE A 158 -21.59 -6.64 -1.10
CA PHE A 158 -21.49 -5.61 -0.07
C PHE A 158 -22.88 -5.18 0.44
N ASN A 159 -23.84 -4.99 -0.46
CA ASN A 159 -25.17 -4.47 -0.15
C ASN A 159 -26.20 -5.53 0.28
N GLN A 160 -25.85 -6.82 0.35
CA GLN A 160 -26.76 -7.86 0.89
C GLN A 160 -27.27 -7.53 2.29
N LYS A 161 -26.44 -6.83 3.08
CA LYS A 161 -26.79 -6.32 4.39
C LYS A 161 -26.10 -4.98 4.59
N LYS A 162 -26.73 -4.05 5.30
CA LYS A 162 -26.10 -2.77 5.67
C LYS A 162 -24.81 -3.06 6.45
N TYR A 163 -23.72 -2.36 6.14
CA TYR A 163 -22.42 -2.50 6.83
C TYR A 163 -22.57 -2.44 8.36
N SER A 164 -23.46 -1.56 8.85
CA SER A 164 -23.76 -1.41 10.27
C SER A 164 -24.47 -2.57 10.94
N GLN A 165 -24.96 -3.51 10.15
CA GLN A 165 -25.68 -4.68 10.63
C GLN A 165 -24.91 -5.97 10.36
N TRP A 166 -23.72 -5.91 9.76
CA TRP A 166 -22.94 -7.11 9.46
C TRP A 166 -22.67 -7.93 10.73
N ASN A 167 -23.00 -9.21 10.62
CA ASN A 167 -22.71 -10.26 11.59
C ASN A 167 -21.91 -11.39 10.92
N TYR A 168 -21.16 -11.04 9.87
CA TYR A 168 -20.28 -11.96 9.16
C TYR A 168 -19.09 -12.37 10.04
N SER A 169 -18.51 -13.55 9.77
CA SER A 169 -17.32 -14.06 10.47
C SER A 169 -16.17 -13.08 10.37
N TRP A 170 -15.73 -12.53 11.51
CA TRP A 170 -14.54 -11.69 11.63
C TRP A 170 -13.44 -12.49 12.32
N ASN A 171 -12.35 -12.77 11.61
CA ASN A 171 -11.27 -13.62 12.13
C ASN A 171 -10.19 -12.87 12.92
N GLY A 172 -10.39 -11.57 13.16
CA GLY A 172 -9.39 -10.69 13.78
C GLY A 172 -8.84 -9.64 12.82
N SER A 173 -8.85 -9.92 11.51
CA SER A 173 -8.29 -9.02 10.49
C SER A 173 -9.21 -8.80 9.29
N ILE A 174 -10.05 -9.78 8.95
CA ILE A 174 -10.96 -9.70 7.80
C ILE A 174 -12.34 -10.31 8.10
N TYR A 175 -13.34 -9.86 7.32
CA TYR A 175 -14.61 -10.53 7.13
C TYR A 175 -14.47 -11.62 6.07
N GLU A 176 -14.38 -12.87 6.49
CA GLU A 176 -14.14 -14.02 5.61
C GLU A 176 -15.24 -14.21 4.56
N HIS A 177 -16.42 -13.64 4.80
CA HIS A 177 -17.56 -13.65 3.87
C HIS A 177 -17.22 -13.14 2.45
N PHE A 178 -16.25 -12.23 2.30
CA PHE A 178 -15.89 -11.63 1.00
C PHE A 178 -14.77 -12.37 0.26
N TYR A 179 -14.11 -13.34 0.90
CA TYR A 179 -12.90 -13.97 0.39
C TYR A 179 -13.14 -15.40 -0.08
N ASP A 180 -12.28 -15.84 -0.99
CA ASP A 180 -12.09 -17.22 -1.40
C ASP A 180 -10.75 -17.74 -0.82
N ASP A 181 -10.54 -19.06 -0.84
CA ASP A 181 -9.31 -19.69 -0.38
C ASP A 181 -8.20 -19.65 -1.45
N LYS A 182 -8.54 -19.35 -2.70
CA LYS A 182 -7.54 -19.13 -3.76
C LYS A 182 -6.67 -17.91 -3.42
N LEU A 183 -5.36 -18.10 -3.51
CA LEU A 183 -4.38 -17.03 -3.37
C LEU A 183 -4.08 -16.35 -4.70
N VAL A 184 -3.89 -15.03 -4.65
CA VAL A 184 -3.50 -14.19 -5.79
C VAL A 184 -2.38 -13.23 -5.41
N ASP A 185 -1.65 -12.75 -6.40
CA ASP A 185 -0.48 -11.88 -6.27
C ASP A 185 -0.79 -10.43 -6.69
N PHE A 186 -2.07 -10.04 -6.69
CA PHE A 186 -2.51 -8.72 -7.13
C PHE A 186 -3.59 -8.12 -6.23
N GLN A 187 -3.77 -6.82 -6.36
CA GLN A 187 -4.83 -6.00 -5.75
C GLN A 187 -5.31 -4.95 -6.75
N ARG A 188 -6.43 -4.29 -6.45
CA ARG A 188 -6.97 -3.19 -7.26
C ARG A 188 -7.37 -1.99 -6.42
N GLY A 189 -7.55 -0.86 -7.10
CA GLY A 189 -8.39 0.23 -6.62
C GLY A 189 -9.83 0.04 -7.08
N ILE A 190 -10.73 0.81 -6.48
CA ILE A 190 -12.14 0.88 -6.87
C ILE A 190 -12.64 2.32 -6.89
N ILE A 191 -13.69 2.54 -7.68
CA ILE A 191 -14.45 3.78 -7.72
C ILE A 191 -15.80 3.53 -7.04
N TRP A 192 -15.94 4.02 -5.81
CA TRP A 192 -17.24 4.12 -5.14
C TRP A 192 -18.07 5.25 -5.72
N ILE A 193 -19.38 5.03 -5.73
CA ILE A 193 -20.39 6.07 -5.92
C ILE A 193 -21.43 6.02 -4.77
N SER A 194 -21.95 7.17 -4.36
CA SER A 194 -23.01 7.24 -3.35
C SER A 194 -24.04 8.34 -3.62
N GLY A 195 -25.27 8.13 -3.16
CA GLY A 195 -26.35 9.12 -3.27
C GLY A 195 -27.70 8.44 -3.38
N THR A 196 -28.73 9.21 -3.71
CA THR A 196 -30.04 8.67 -4.11
C THR A 196 -29.92 7.90 -5.43
N ASP A 197 -30.96 7.16 -5.80
CA ASP A 197 -30.98 6.42 -7.06
C ASP A 197 -30.82 7.36 -8.26
N GLU A 198 -31.41 8.55 -8.22
CA GLU A 198 -31.25 9.57 -9.26
C GLU A 198 -29.79 10.01 -9.40
N VAL A 199 -29.12 10.36 -8.28
CA VAL A 199 -27.72 10.81 -8.31
C VAL A 199 -26.79 9.73 -8.86
N ARG A 200 -26.93 8.48 -8.39
CA ARG A 200 -26.08 7.38 -8.86
C ARG A 200 -26.32 7.07 -10.33
N ASN A 201 -27.57 7.12 -10.79
CA ASN A 201 -27.90 6.96 -12.20
C ASN A 201 -27.27 8.06 -13.07
N GLU A 202 -27.26 9.32 -12.62
CA GLU A 202 -26.57 10.38 -13.36
C GLU A 202 -25.05 10.20 -13.41
N ILE A 203 -24.42 9.69 -12.34
CA ILE A 203 -22.99 9.36 -12.33
C ILE A 203 -22.70 8.25 -13.33
N VAL A 204 -23.49 7.17 -13.32
CA VAL A 204 -23.38 6.05 -14.27
C VAL A 204 -23.60 6.53 -15.70
N ASN A 205 -24.55 7.44 -15.93
CA ASN A 205 -24.77 8.03 -17.25
C ASN A 205 -23.58 8.89 -17.70
N ALA A 206 -22.97 9.66 -16.81
CA ALA A 206 -21.77 10.43 -17.12
C ALA A 206 -20.58 9.52 -17.47
N TRP A 207 -20.42 8.40 -16.75
CA TRP A 207 -19.46 7.34 -17.07
C TRP A 207 -19.72 6.75 -18.46
N ASN A 208 -20.91 6.20 -18.69
CA ASN A 208 -21.25 5.54 -19.96
C ASN A 208 -21.13 6.47 -21.18
N ASN A 209 -21.45 7.75 -21.01
CA ASN A 209 -21.32 8.76 -22.06
C ASN A 209 -19.90 9.37 -22.14
N LYS A 210 -18.96 8.93 -21.30
CA LYS A 210 -17.59 9.46 -21.20
C LYS A 210 -17.56 10.98 -21.01
N ASP A 211 -18.53 11.51 -20.29
CA ASP A 211 -18.64 12.93 -19.98
C ASP A 211 -17.85 13.26 -18.70
N TRP A 212 -16.56 13.58 -18.88
CA TRP A 212 -15.68 13.89 -17.76
C TRP A 212 -16.15 15.08 -16.94
N ASN A 213 -16.58 16.16 -17.61
CA ASN A 213 -17.03 17.37 -16.93
C ASN A 213 -18.24 17.10 -16.02
N LYS A 214 -19.23 16.33 -16.51
CA LYS A 214 -20.37 15.92 -15.70
C LYS A 214 -19.95 14.94 -14.60
N PHE A 215 -19.10 13.96 -14.89
CA PHE A 215 -18.62 12.99 -13.90
C PHE A 215 -17.87 13.70 -12.74
N ARG A 216 -16.92 14.58 -13.05
CA ARG A 216 -16.19 15.39 -12.06
C ARG A 216 -17.14 16.26 -11.22
N SER A 217 -18.22 16.77 -11.80
CA SER A 217 -19.13 17.68 -11.11
C SER A 217 -19.82 17.08 -9.88
N PHE A 218 -19.85 15.76 -9.76
CA PHE A 218 -20.36 15.03 -8.60
C PHE A 218 -19.41 15.00 -7.40
N GLY A 219 -18.21 15.54 -7.55
CA GLY A 219 -17.20 15.60 -6.50
C GLY A 219 -16.51 14.26 -6.26
N ILE A 220 -15.18 14.29 -6.24
CA ILE A 220 -14.30 13.13 -6.16
C ILE A 220 -13.43 13.21 -4.90
N VAL A 221 -13.57 12.21 -4.04
CA VAL A 221 -12.67 11.97 -2.91
C VAL A 221 -11.53 11.05 -3.34
N HIS A 222 -10.29 11.45 -3.10
CA HIS A 222 -9.10 10.70 -3.51
C HIS A 222 -8.09 10.57 -2.37
N GLY A 223 -7.13 9.64 -2.52
CA GLY A 223 -6.01 9.50 -1.59
C GLY A 223 -4.83 10.42 -1.91
N SER A 224 -3.69 10.16 -1.26
CA SER A 224 -2.43 10.83 -1.56
C SER A 224 -1.91 10.46 -2.97
N ALA A 225 -1.12 11.37 -3.57
CA ALA A 225 -0.64 11.22 -4.95
C ALA A 225 0.29 10.01 -5.17
N ASP A 226 0.87 9.47 -4.10
CA ASP A 226 1.71 8.27 -4.10
C ASP A 226 0.91 6.97 -3.89
N SER A 227 -0.40 7.06 -3.67
CA SER A 227 -1.26 5.89 -3.47
C SER A 227 -1.56 5.18 -4.79
N GLY A 228 -1.15 3.91 -4.89
CA GLY A 228 -1.44 3.05 -6.04
C GLY A 228 -2.95 2.95 -6.32
N SER A 229 -3.72 2.47 -5.36
CA SER A 229 -5.16 2.19 -5.50
C SER A 229 -6.07 3.41 -5.40
N LYS A 230 -5.66 4.48 -4.70
CA LYS A 230 -6.51 5.64 -4.41
C LYS A 230 -6.17 6.88 -5.23
N TYR A 231 -5.18 6.78 -6.10
CA TYR A 231 -4.76 7.88 -6.97
C TYR A 231 -4.24 7.39 -8.33
N LEU A 232 -3.16 6.60 -8.37
CA LEU A 232 -2.47 6.25 -9.62
C LEU A 232 -3.29 5.34 -10.54
N LEU A 233 -3.89 4.27 -10.00
CA LEU A 233 -4.74 3.36 -10.76
C LEU A 233 -6.06 4.01 -11.21
N PRO A 234 -6.77 4.77 -10.35
CA PRO A 234 -7.90 5.59 -10.79
C PRO A 234 -7.51 6.59 -11.87
N GLU A 235 -6.40 7.33 -11.73
CA GLU A 235 -5.93 8.27 -12.76
C GLU A 235 -5.75 7.57 -14.12
N ARG A 236 -5.09 6.40 -14.13
CA ARG A 236 -4.90 5.62 -15.35
C ARG A 236 -6.23 5.21 -15.98
N LEU A 237 -7.16 4.71 -15.17
CA LEU A 237 -8.49 4.30 -15.62
C LEU A 237 -9.27 5.49 -16.20
N LEU A 238 -9.31 6.62 -15.50
CA LEU A 238 -9.99 7.83 -15.96
C LEU A 238 -9.41 8.33 -17.28
N LYS A 239 -8.08 8.30 -17.44
CA LYS A 239 -7.39 8.69 -18.67
C LYS A 239 -7.72 7.78 -19.86
N GLN A 240 -7.87 6.47 -19.61
CA GLN A 240 -8.27 5.52 -20.66
C GLN A 240 -9.76 5.67 -21.01
N HIS A 241 -10.61 5.91 -20.02
CA HIS A 241 -12.06 5.92 -20.18
C HIS A 241 -12.60 7.25 -20.73
N PHE A 242 -12.24 8.36 -20.10
CA PHE A 242 -12.71 9.71 -20.44
C PHE A 242 -11.80 10.35 -21.49
N ASN A 243 -11.97 9.92 -22.74
CA ASN A 243 -11.06 10.25 -23.85
C ASN A 243 -11.74 11.01 -25.01
N LEU A 244 -12.93 11.56 -24.80
CA LEU A 244 -13.64 12.33 -25.83
C LEU A 244 -12.93 13.67 -26.10
N GLU A 245 -12.83 14.05 -27.37
CA GLU A 245 -12.25 15.33 -27.78
C GLU A 245 -13.02 16.49 -27.12
N ASN A 246 -12.30 17.48 -26.57
CA ASN A 246 -12.85 18.62 -25.82
C ASN A 246 -13.56 18.28 -24.49
N ASN A 247 -13.52 17.02 -24.03
CA ASN A 247 -14.02 16.59 -22.72
C ASN A 247 -13.16 15.46 -22.14
N SER A 248 -11.86 15.46 -22.44
CA SER A 248 -10.94 14.42 -22.00
C SER A 248 -10.39 14.72 -20.61
N PHE A 249 -10.27 13.67 -19.80
CA PHE A 249 -9.48 13.73 -18.57
C PHE A 249 -8.00 13.93 -18.88
N VAL A 250 -7.33 14.84 -18.14
CA VAL A 250 -5.89 15.14 -18.34
C VAL A 250 -5.01 14.35 -17.37
N SER A 251 -5.11 14.67 -16.08
CA SER A 251 -4.46 14.02 -14.95
C SER A 251 -5.10 14.50 -13.65
N LEU A 252 -5.05 13.72 -12.57
CA LEU A 252 -5.59 14.14 -11.29
C LEU A 252 -4.88 15.40 -10.79
N ALA A 253 -3.56 15.51 -11.00
CA ALA A 253 -2.81 16.71 -10.61
C ALA A 253 -3.32 17.98 -11.31
N TYR A 254 -3.59 17.90 -12.62
CA TYR A 254 -4.17 19.01 -13.38
C TYR A 254 -5.58 19.33 -12.91
N GLU A 255 -6.42 18.31 -12.76
CA GLU A 255 -7.83 18.46 -12.39
C GLU A 255 -8.00 19.04 -10.99
N ILE A 256 -7.25 18.54 -10.01
CA ILE A 256 -7.24 19.08 -8.63
C ILE A 256 -6.79 20.54 -8.62
N THR A 257 -5.81 20.92 -9.46
CA THR A 257 -5.30 22.29 -9.51
C THR A 257 -6.31 23.27 -10.11
N ASN A 258 -7.00 22.87 -11.19
CA ASN A 258 -7.88 23.78 -11.95
C ASN A 258 -9.35 23.72 -11.54
N TYR A 259 -9.77 22.65 -10.85
CA TYR A 259 -11.15 22.35 -10.49
C TYR A 259 -11.27 21.90 -9.03
N SER A 260 -10.45 22.49 -8.15
CA SER A 260 -10.26 22.07 -6.75
C SER A 260 -11.53 21.93 -5.92
N ASN A 261 -12.60 22.67 -6.25
CA ASN A 261 -13.89 22.59 -5.57
C ASN A 261 -14.60 21.23 -5.75
N TYR A 262 -14.20 20.45 -6.76
CA TYR A 262 -14.73 19.10 -7.00
C TYR A 262 -13.81 17.99 -6.46
N PHE A 263 -12.72 18.33 -5.77
CA PHE A 263 -11.77 17.33 -5.27
C PHE A 263 -11.53 17.48 -3.78
N LEU A 264 -11.46 16.34 -3.10
CA LEU A 264 -11.13 16.28 -1.68
C LEU A 264 -10.11 15.16 -1.45
N ASN A 265 -8.96 15.51 -0.86
CA ASN A 265 -8.05 14.50 -0.32
C ASN A 265 -8.66 13.96 0.98
N GLY A 266 -9.09 12.70 0.97
CA GLY A 266 -9.87 12.11 2.04
C GLY A 266 -10.06 10.61 1.92
N LYS A 267 -11.09 10.11 2.60
CA LYS A 267 -11.47 8.70 2.65
C LYS A 267 -12.97 8.56 2.38
N THR A 268 -13.43 7.34 2.22
CA THR A 268 -14.84 6.99 1.93
C THR A 268 -15.86 7.67 2.85
N LYS A 269 -15.54 7.81 4.15
CA LYS A 269 -16.38 8.53 5.13
C LYS A 269 -16.65 10.01 4.76
N ASP A 270 -15.72 10.65 4.04
CA ASP A 270 -15.76 12.08 3.72
C ASP A 270 -16.71 12.33 2.54
N MET A 271 -16.84 11.35 1.63
CA MET A 271 -17.90 11.33 0.61
C MET A 271 -19.28 11.20 1.27
N LEU A 272 -19.43 10.32 2.26
CA LEU A 272 -20.71 10.04 2.91
C LEU A 272 -21.21 11.14 3.87
N LYS A 273 -20.37 12.14 4.19
CA LYS A 273 -20.71 13.25 5.10
C LYS A 273 -20.95 14.57 4.38
N ASN A 274 -20.72 14.61 3.08
CA ASN A 274 -20.77 15.84 2.30
C ASN A 274 -21.55 15.63 1.01
N ASN A 275 -22.73 16.27 0.92
CA ASN A 275 -23.62 16.20 -0.24
C ASN A 275 -23.01 16.81 -1.54
N SER A 276 -21.77 17.29 -1.50
CA SER A 276 -21.04 17.77 -2.68
C SER A 276 -20.11 16.70 -3.28
N PHE A 277 -19.95 15.56 -2.61
CA PHE A 277 -19.04 14.49 -3.03
C PHE A 277 -19.79 13.17 -3.09
N HIS A 278 -19.79 12.56 -4.26
CA HIS A 278 -20.51 11.33 -4.54
C HIS A 278 -19.65 10.26 -5.19
N ILE A 279 -18.36 10.54 -5.42
CA ILE A 279 -17.39 9.58 -5.97
C ILE A 279 -16.19 9.47 -5.01
N CYS A 280 -15.68 8.25 -4.79
CA CYS A 280 -14.49 8.05 -3.96
C CYS A 280 -13.57 6.94 -4.50
N PHE A 281 -12.27 7.20 -4.53
CA PHE A 281 -11.26 6.19 -4.83
C PHE A 281 -10.77 5.50 -3.55
N ASP A 282 -10.79 4.17 -3.56
CA ASP A 282 -10.34 3.38 -2.41
C ASP A 282 -9.64 2.08 -2.85
N ASN A 283 -9.09 1.34 -1.88
CA ASN A 283 -8.66 -0.04 -2.11
C ASN A 283 -9.89 -0.92 -2.38
N GLU A 284 -9.75 -1.88 -3.29
CA GLU A 284 -10.78 -2.90 -3.49
C GLU A 284 -11.04 -3.67 -2.19
N GLY A 285 -12.31 -3.74 -1.79
CA GLY A 285 -12.72 -4.47 -0.61
C GLY A 285 -12.23 -3.85 0.69
N SER A 286 -11.88 -2.57 0.74
CA SER A 286 -11.45 -1.90 1.99
C SER A 286 -12.38 -2.10 3.19
N TYR A 287 -13.69 -2.26 2.95
CA TYR A 287 -14.69 -2.62 3.96
C TYR A 287 -14.52 -4.02 4.55
N SER A 288 -13.88 -4.96 3.85
CA SER A 288 -13.77 -6.36 4.29
C SER A 288 -12.70 -6.53 5.37
N TRP A 289 -11.69 -5.67 5.42
CA TRP A 289 -10.70 -5.62 6.50
C TRP A 289 -10.90 -4.42 7.44
N THR A 290 -12.02 -3.70 7.30
CA THR A 290 -12.43 -2.69 8.28
C THR A 290 -13.57 -3.28 9.10
N LYS A 291 -13.35 -3.53 10.38
CA LYS A 291 -14.42 -4.05 11.26
C LYS A 291 -15.49 -2.99 11.48
N ASN A 292 -16.77 -3.37 11.49
CA ASN A 292 -17.95 -2.53 11.73
C ASN A 292 -18.13 -2.13 13.21
N THR A 293 -17.10 -1.56 13.82
CA THR A 293 -17.16 -0.98 15.16
C THR A 293 -17.84 0.39 15.16
N ILE A 294 -18.16 0.93 16.34
CA ILE A 294 -18.77 2.26 16.49
C ILE A 294 -17.95 3.36 15.78
N ASP A 295 -16.62 3.25 15.84
CA ASP A 295 -15.69 4.21 15.22
C ASP A 295 -15.61 4.08 13.70
N ASN A 296 -15.89 2.87 13.19
CA ASN A 296 -15.75 2.55 11.76
C ASN A 296 -17.08 2.59 11.01
N ILE A 297 -18.22 2.62 11.71
CA ILE A 297 -19.53 2.48 11.09
C ILE A 297 -19.82 3.55 10.04
N SER A 298 -19.37 4.77 10.31
CA SER A 298 -19.53 5.93 9.43
C SER A 298 -18.68 5.87 8.16
N LYS A 299 -17.78 4.89 8.02
CA LYS A 299 -16.92 4.76 6.83
C LYS A 299 -17.66 4.23 5.61
N TYR A 300 -18.70 3.42 5.81
CA TYR A 300 -19.44 2.73 4.75
C TYR A 300 -20.95 2.69 5.00
N THR A 301 -21.47 3.61 5.81
CA THR A 301 -22.91 3.78 6.04
C THR A 301 -23.35 5.10 5.44
N PRO A 302 -24.05 5.09 4.28
CA PRO A 302 -24.53 6.31 3.64
C PRO A 302 -25.65 6.98 4.45
N MET A 303 -26.03 8.20 4.06
CA MET A 303 -27.12 8.94 4.68
C MET A 303 -28.48 8.23 4.48
N GLU A 304 -29.50 8.69 5.23
CA GLU A 304 -30.85 8.17 5.08
C GLU A 304 -31.36 8.37 3.63
N ASN A 305 -31.96 7.33 3.05
CA ASN A 305 -32.40 7.26 1.65
C ASN A 305 -31.30 7.26 0.58
N GLU A 306 -30.04 7.10 0.98
CA GLU A 306 -28.93 6.92 0.06
C GLU A 306 -28.39 5.49 0.08
N LYS A 307 -27.71 5.12 -1.00
CA LYS A 307 -26.95 3.88 -1.12
C LYS A 307 -25.54 4.20 -1.60
N MET A 308 -24.62 3.29 -1.29
CA MET A 308 -23.26 3.27 -1.83
C MET A 308 -23.05 1.99 -2.64
N GLU A 309 -22.42 2.12 -3.81
CA GLU A 309 -22.07 1.01 -4.68
C GLU A 309 -20.78 1.29 -5.44
N ILE A 310 -20.19 0.26 -6.02
CA ILE A 310 -18.93 0.31 -6.73
C ILE A 310 -19.25 0.39 -8.21
N LEU A 311 -18.81 1.49 -8.83
CA LEU A 311 -18.98 1.73 -10.25
C LEU A 311 -18.03 0.87 -11.08
N ALA A 312 -16.77 0.81 -10.68
CA ALA A 312 -15.70 0.21 -11.45
C ALA A 312 -14.53 -0.24 -10.57
N LEU A 313 -13.91 -1.36 -10.92
CA LEU A 313 -12.56 -1.72 -10.46
C LEU A 313 -11.51 -1.04 -11.33
N THR A 314 -10.28 -0.92 -10.83
CA THR A 314 -9.14 -0.55 -11.68
C THR A 314 -8.47 -1.78 -12.29
N ASP A 315 -7.55 -1.54 -13.22
CA ASP A 315 -6.52 -2.51 -13.59
C ASP A 315 -5.79 -3.07 -12.35
N PRO A 316 -5.25 -4.29 -12.43
CA PRO A 316 -4.57 -4.93 -11.32
C PRO A 316 -3.19 -4.30 -11.11
N LEU A 317 -2.80 -4.22 -9.85
CA LEU A 317 -1.47 -3.90 -9.41
C LEU A 317 -0.91 -5.11 -8.66
N GLN A 318 0.35 -5.44 -8.94
CA GLN A 318 1.05 -6.49 -8.22
C GLN A 318 1.03 -6.18 -6.70
N TYR A 319 0.80 -7.22 -5.90
CA TYR A 319 0.77 -7.09 -4.45
C TYR A 319 2.17 -6.84 -3.89
N ASN A 320 2.27 -6.61 -2.58
CA ASN A 320 3.53 -6.23 -1.95
C ASN A 320 4.65 -7.25 -2.22
N ILE A 321 5.88 -6.76 -2.23
CA ILE A 321 7.09 -7.56 -2.47
C ILE A 321 8.07 -7.37 -1.33
N ALA A 322 8.82 -8.42 -0.99
CA ALA A 322 9.98 -8.26 -0.13
C ALA A 322 11.19 -7.90 -0.97
N VAL A 323 11.89 -6.85 -0.58
CA VAL A 323 13.11 -6.39 -1.23
C VAL A 323 14.27 -6.37 -0.24
N VAL A 324 15.48 -6.59 -0.74
CA VAL A 324 16.70 -6.65 0.07
C VAL A 324 17.78 -5.70 -0.44
N ASN A 325 18.72 -5.37 0.43
CA ASN A 325 19.97 -4.74 0.00
C ASN A 325 20.87 -5.78 -0.67
N SER A 326 20.89 -5.82 -1.99
CA SER A 326 21.60 -6.83 -2.79
C SER A 326 23.12 -6.77 -2.67
N LYS A 327 23.69 -5.65 -2.18
CA LYS A 327 25.13 -5.53 -1.94
C LYS A 327 25.54 -6.17 -0.62
N LYS A 328 24.66 -6.14 0.38
CA LYS A 328 24.92 -6.67 1.73
C LYS A 328 24.45 -8.12 1.87
N VAL A 329 23.28 -8.44 1.31
CA VAL A 329 22.64 -9.75 1.40
C VAL A 329 23.00 -10.58 0.16
N ASN A 330 23.84 -11.60 0.32
CA ASN A 330 24.25 -12.48 -0.78
C ASN A 330 23.11 -13.43 -1.23
N GLU A 331 23.26 -14.07 -2.38
CA GLU A 331 22.21 -14.91 -2.99
C GLU A 331 21.84 -16.15 -2.16
N GLU A 332 22.79 -16.73 -1.45
CA GLU A 332 22.52 -17.87 -0.54
C GLU A 332 21.58 -17.43 0.59
N ILE A 333 21.86 -16.30 1.22
CA ILE A 333 21.01 -15.73 2.25
C ILE A 333 19.63 -15.34 1.68
N GLN A 334 19.58 -14.74 0.49
CA GLN A 334 18.32 -14.40 -0.18
C GLN A 334 17.44 -15.64 -0.38
N LYS A 335 18.04 -16.77 -0.76
CA LYS A 335 17.32 -18.03 -0.89
C LYS A 335 16.83 -18.55 0.46
N ILE A 336 17.69 -18.56 1.48
CA ILE A 336 17.34 -19.03 2.83
C ILE A 336 16.16 -18.25 3.40
N ILE A 337 16.17 -16.91 3.31
CA ILE A 337 15.08 -16.11 3.86
C ILE A 337 13.79 -16.27 3.03
N THR A 338 13.88 -16.41 1.71
CA THR A 338 12.72 -16.67 0.84
C THR A 338 12.07 -18.00 1.21
N ASP A 339 12.86 -19.07 1.30
CA ASP A 339 12.38 -20.40 1.69
C ASP A 339 11.79 -20.38 3.11
N ALA A 340 12.36 -19.60 4.04
CA ALA A 340 11.85 -19.48 5.40
C ALA A 340 10.44 -18.87 5.46
N PHE A 341 10.15 -17.79 4.72
CA PHE A 341 8.80 -17.23 4.65
C PHE A 341 7.81 -18.18 3.98
N VAL A 342 8.21 -18.89 2.92
CA VAL A 342 7.38 -19.92 2.28
C VAL A 342 7.07 -21.07 3.27
N GLN A 343 8.05 -21.49 4.05
CA GLN A 343 7.89 -22.53 5.07
C GLN A 343 7.02 -22.08 6.24
N LEU A 344 7.17 -20.84 6.72
CA LEU A 344 6.30 -20.27 7.76
C LEU A 344 4.83 -20.37 7.38
N TYR A 345 4.49 -19.94 6.16
CA TYR A 345 3.13 -20.02 5.65
C TYR A 345 2.65 -21.47 5.50
N SER A 346 3.39 -22.31 4.76
CA SER A 346 2.97 -23.68 4.46
C SER A 346 2.86 -24.60 5.69
N SER A 347 3.55 -24.26 6.79
CA SER A 347 3.43 -24.95 8.08
C SER A 347 2.34 -24.38 9.00
N GLY A 348 1.61 -23.35 8.57
CA GLY A 348 0.60 -22.67 9.39
C GLY A 348 1.17 -21.91 10.59
N SER A 349 2.47 -21.59 10.57
CA SER A 349 3.17 -20.92 11.66
C SER A 349 3.34 -19.41 11.44
N ASP A 350 2.82 -18.88 10.33
CA ASP A 350 2.80 -17.45 10.06
C ASP A 350 1.67 -16.74 10.83
N ASN A 351 2.04 -16.13 11.96
CA ASN A 351 1.15 -15.34 12.81
C ASN A 351 1.18 -13.84 12.50
N TRP A 352 2.04 -13.40 11.56
CA TRP A 352 2.20 -11.99 11.21
C TRP A 352 1.54 -11.66 9.87
N GLY A 353 1.83 -12.42 8.81
CA GLY A 353 1.37 -12.13 7.45
C GLY A 353 -0.13 -11.86 7.36
N PRO A 354 -1.00 -12.74 7.90
CA PRO A 354 -2.45 -12.54 7.84
C PRO A 354 -2.93 -11.23 8.48
N THR A 355 -2.19 -10.68 9.45
CA THR A 355 -2.52 -9.43 10.14
C THR A 355 -2.31 -8.18 9.30
N VAL A 356 -1.60 -8.33 8.18
CA VAL A 356 -1.32 -7.26 7.20
C VAL A 356 -1.75 -7.64 5.78
N GLY A 357 -2.59 -8.68 5.65
CA GLY A 357 -3.14 -9.13 4.37
C GLY A 357 -2.25 -10.08 3.56
N PHE A 358 -1.14 -10.56 4.11
CA PHE A 358 -0.25 -11.53 3.46
C PHE A 358 -0.68 -12.94 3.85
N TYR A 359 -1.30 -13.66 2.91
CA TYR A 359 -1.80 -15.02 3.07
C TYR A 359 -0.98 -16.04 2.29
N GLY A 360 0.27 -15.70 1.98
CA GLY A 360 1.20 -16.59 1.32
C GLY A 360 2.40 -15.86 0.76
N TYR A 361 3.42 -16.63 0.39
CA TYR A 361 4.66 -16.14 -0.15
C TYR A 361 5.11 -17.05 -1.29
N THR A 362 5.69 -16.47 -2.33
CA THR A 362 6.41 -17.21 -3.36
C THR A 362 7.69 -16.47 -3.72
N LYS A 363 8.62 -17.15 -4.38
CA LYS A 363 9.81 -16.51 -4.94
C LYS A 363 9.37 -15.42 -5.93
N TYR A 364 10.00 -14.25 -5.88
CA TYR A 364 9.77 -13.22 -6.88
C TYR A 364 10.33 -13.67 -8.24
N GLU A 365 9.48 -13.68 -9.27
CA GLU A 365 9.85 -13.92 -10.66
C GLU A 365 9.80 -12.58 -11.41
N GLN A 366 10.87 -12.26 -12.15
CA GLN A 366 10.98 -11.02 -12.93
C GLN A 366 10.24 -11.10 -14.25
#